data_AF-A0A438WHM8-F1
#
_entry.id   AF-A0A438WHM8-F1
#
_cell.length_a   1.000
_cell.length_b   1.000
_cell.length_c   1.000
_cell.angle_alpha   90.00
_cell.angle_beta   90.00
_cell.angle_gamma   90.00
#
_symmetry.space_group_name_H-M   'P 1'
#
loop_
_entity.id
_entity.type
_entity.pdbx_description
1 polymer ?
#
loop_
_entity_poly.entity_id
_entity_poly.type
_entity_poly.pdbx_seq_one_letter_code
_entity_poly.pdbx_strand_id
1 'polypeptide(L)'
;DLFQASLKSHAKGVVIAGVGNGNVSAGFLKAMQEASQMGVVIVRSSRVGSGEVTSGEIDDKAYGFITSDNLNPQKARVLLQLALTKTNDKAKIQEMFEEY
;
A
#
# COMPACT_ATOMS: atom_id res chain seq x y z
N ASP A 1 -2.06 -9.55 -15.14
CA ASP A 1 -3.04 -8.48 -14.79
C ASP A 1 -2.30 -7.14 -14.68
N LEU A 2 -3.01 -6.05 -14.35
CA LEU A 2 -2.44 -4.69 -14.23
C LEU A 2 -1.46 -4.52 -13.06
N PHE A 3 -1.64 -5.26 -11.96
CA PHE A 3 -0.72 -5.21 -10.82
C PHE A 3 0.64 -5.77 -11.24
N GLN A 4 0.66 -6.94 -11.87
CA GLN A 4 1.88 -7.54 -12.43
C GLN A 4 2.52 -6.66 -13.51
N ALA A 5 1.72 -5.97 -14.33
CA ALA A 5 2.25 -5.02 -15.31
C ALA A 5 2.98 -3.84 -14.63
N SER A 6 2.46 -3.33 -13.51
CA SER A 6 3.12 -2.28 -12.73
C SER A 6 4.49 -2.74 -12.19
N LEU A 7 4.55 -3.97 -11.66
CA LEU A 7 5.81 -4.55 -11.17
C LEU A 7 6.84 -4.74 -12.28
N LYS A 8 6.42 -5.26 -13.44
CA LYS A 8 7.29 -5.42 -14.62
C LYS A 8 7.80 -4.09 -15.18
N SER A 9 7.03 -3.02 -15.00
CA SER A 9 7.45 -1.64 -15.30
C SER A 9 8.30 -0.99 -14.19
N HIS A 10 8.82 -1.78 -13.25
CA HIS A 10 9.73 -1.36 -12.18
C HIS A 10 9.16 -0.34 -11.19
N ALA A 11 7.84 -0.40 -10.93
CA ALA A 11 7.25 0.39 -9.85
C ALA A 11 7.96 0.10 -8.51
N LYS A 12 8.45 1.16 -7.85
CA LYS A 12 9.10 1.08 -6.52
C LYS A 12 8.10 0.97 -5.38
N GLY A 13 6.88 1.45 -5.61
CA GLY A 13 5.76 1.25 -4.73
C GLY A 13 4.45 1.25 -5.51
N VAL A 14 3.43 0.61 -4.94
CA VAL A 14 2.10 0.49 -5.53
C VAL A 14 1.05 0.81 -4.48
N VAL A 15 0.16 1.75 -4.81
CA VAL A 15 -1.02 2.05 -4.01
C VAL A 15 -2.20 1.25 -4.53
N ILE A 16 -2.86 0.52 -3.64
CA ILE A 16 -4.03 -0.28 -3.97
C ILE A 16 -5.28 0.50 -3.61
N ALA A 17 -6.14 0.80 -4.60
CA ALA A 17 -7.49 1.30 -4.38
C ALA A 17 -8.41 0.14 -4.00
N GLY A 18 -8.25 -0.38 -2.77
CA GLY A 18 -8.95 -1.55 -2.26
C GLY A 18 -10.45 -1.33 -2.06
N VAL A 19 -11.17 -2.40 -1.75
CA VAL A 19 -12.62 -2.35 -1.46
C VAL A 19 -12.88 -2.20 0.03
N GLY A 20 -13.90 -1.42 0.43
CA GLY A 20 -14.24 -1.24 1.84
C GLY A 20 -13.05 -0.71 2.66
N ASN A 21 -12.65 -1.45 3.70
CA ASN A 21 -11.47 -1.15 4.52
C ASN A 21 -10.13 -1.54 3.83
N GLY A 22 -9.96 -1.17 2.56
CA GLY A 22 -8.76 -1.46 1.77
C GLY A 22 -8.52 -2.95 1.47
N ASN A 23 -9.58 -3.78 1.43
CA ASN A 23 -9.50 -5.21 1.17
C ASN A 23 -9.23 -5.55 -0.30
N VAL A 24 -8.79 -6.79 -0.53
CA VAL A 24 -8.54 -7.38 -1.84
C VAL A 24 -8.95 -8.87 -1.84
N SER A 25 -9.03 -9.48 -3.03
CA SER A 25 -9.24 -10.94 -3.13
C SER A 25 -8.00 -11.72 -2.64
N ALA A 26 -8.18 -12.98 -2.23
CA ALA A 26 -7.09 -13.84 -1.75
C ALA A 26 -5.93 -13.98 -2.76
N GLY A 27 -6.25 -14.13 -4.05
CA GLY A 27 -5.21 -14.22 -5.10
C GLY A 27 -4.41 -12.91 -5.25
N PHE A 28 -5.07 -11.77 -5.05
CA PHE A 28 -4.43 -10.46 -5.13
C PHE A 28 -3.60 -10.17 -3.87
N LEU A 29 -4.07 -10.61 -2.69
CA LEU A 29 -3.30 -10.55 -1.44
C LEU A 29 -1.98 -11.32 -1.57
N LYS A 30 -2.00 -12.52 -2.15
CA LYS A 30 -0.80 -13.31 -2.42
C LYS A 30 0.18 -12.57 -3.34
N ALA A 31 -0.31 -11.96 -4.42
CA ALA A 31 0.52 -11.17 -5.33
C ALA A 31 1.13 -9.94 -4.64
N MET A 32 0.37 -9.25 -3.77
CA MET A 32 0.88 -8.14 -2.96
C MET A 32 1.97 -8.59 -2.00
N GLN A 33 1.79 -9.75 -1.34
CA GLN A 33 2.78 -10.32 -0.43
C GLN A 33 4.09 -10.63 -1.14
N GLU A 34 4.04 -11.29 -2.30
CA GLU A 34 5.21 -11.61 -3.12
C GLU A 34 5.96 -10.33 -3.54
N ALA A 35 5.23 -9.31 -4.01
CA ALA A 35 5.83 -8.02 -4.38
C ALA A 35 6.48 -7.31 -3.18
N SER A 36 5.82 -7.34 -2.02
CA SER A 36 6.32 -6.78 -0.76
C SER A 36 7.62 -7.45 -0.31
N GLN A 37 7.73 -8.78 -0.46
CA GLN A 37 8.95 -9.55 -0.17
C GLN A 37 10.09 -9.21 -1.14
N MET A 38 9.77 -8.85 -2.39
CA MET A 38 10.75 -8.36 -3.37
C MET A 38 11.17 -6.89 -3.14
N GLY A 39 10.67 -6.25 -2.08
CA GLY A 39 11.03 -4.88 -1.70
C GLY A 39 10.18 -3.78 -2.32
N VAL A 40 9.12 -4.12 -3.05
CA VAL A 40 8.15 -3.12 -3.53
C VAL A 40 7.28 -2.66 -2.36
N VAL A 41 7.18 -1.36 -2.14
CA VAL A 41 6.34 -0.83 -1.05
C VAL A 41 4.88 -0.85 -1.46
N ILE A 42 4.05 -1.60 -0.72
CA ILE A 42 2.62 -1.73 -0.99
C ILE A 42 1.85 -0.89 0.03
N VAL A 43 1.04 0.04 -0.46
CA VAL A 43 0.14 0.86 0.37
C VAL A 43 -1.30 0.45 0.11
N ARG A 44 -2.04 0.07 1.14
CA ARG A 44 -3.50 -0.15 1.08
C ARG A 44 -4.22 1.17 1.31
N SER A 45 -4.94 1.61 0.28
CA SER A 45 -5.92 2.70 0.34
C SER A 45 -7.28 2.13 -0.07
N SER A 46 -8.30 2.99 -0.25
CA SER A 46 -9.65 2.56 -0.55
C SER A 46 -10.32 3.34 -1.68
N ARG A 47 -11.08 2.64 -2.51
CA ARG A 47 -11.93 3.23 -3.55
C ARG A 47 -13.21 3.86 -3.02
N VAL A 48 -13.53 3.70 -1.74
CA VAL A 48 -14.81 4.18 -1.16
C VAL A 48 -14.86 5.71 -1.00
N GLY A 49 -13.71 6.37 -1.02
CA GLY A 49 -13.59 7.83 -1.10
C GLY A 49 -13.48 8.58 0.24
N SER A 50 -13.92 7.98 1.35
CA SER A 50 -13.80 8.54 2.70
C SER A 50 -13.59 7.45 3.77
N GLY A 51 -13.18 7.86 4.97
CA GLY A 51 -12.83 6.95 6.06
C GLY A 51 -11.38 6.47 5.99
N GLU A 52 -10.95 5.83 7.06
CA GLU A 52 -9.59 5.33 7.23
C GLU A 52 -9.47 3.88 6.73
N VAL A 53 -8.30 3.53 6.20
CA VAL A 53 -7.90 2.13 6.04
C VAL A 53 -7.15 1.67 7.28
N THR A 54 -7.68 0.68 7.98
CA THR A 54 -7.09 0.11 9.19
C THR A 54 -6.68 -1.36 8.99
N SER A 55 -5.77 -1.85 9.84
CA SER A 55 -5.47 -3.28 9.93
C SER A 55 -6.60 -4.06 10.60
N GLY A 56 -6.67 -5.37 10.37
CA GLY A 56 -7.67 -6.25 10.96
C GLY A 56 -7.86 -7.50 10.11
N GLU A 57 -8.71 -7.40 9.08
CA GLU A 57 -8.91 -8.49 8.11
C GLU A 57 -7.64 -8.83 7.32
N ILE A 58 -6.77 -7.84 7.13
CA ILE A 58 -5.42 -8.00 6.60
C ILE A 58 -4.44 -7.64 7.72
N ASP A 59 -3.49 -8.55 7.99
CA ASP A 59 -2.37 -8.30 8.90
C ASP A 59 -1.24 -7.59 8.14
N ASP A 60 -1.31 -6.27 8.10
CA ASP A 60 -0.37 -5.43 7.37
C ASP A 60 1.07 -5.58 7.88
N LYS A 61 1.27 -5.79 9.19
CA LYS A 61 2.59 -6.00 9.78
C LYS A 61 3.20 -7.32 9.31
N ALA A 62 2.42 -8.40 9.27
CA ALA A 62 2.89 -9.70 8.79
C ALA A 62 3.32 -9.65 7.30
N TYR A 63 2.62 -8.86 6.49
CA TYR A 63 2.93 -8.75 5.05
C TYR A 63 3.85 -7.59 4.69
N GLY A 64 4.17 -6.70 5.63
CA GLY A 64 4.92 -5.48 5.39
C GLY A 64 4.20 -4.52 4.44
N PHE A 65 2.88 -4.40 4.60
CA PHE A 65 2.07 -3.40 3.92
C PHE A 65 1.97 -2.14 4.77
N ILE A 66 1.62 -1.04 4.11
CA ILE A 66 1.35 0.26 4.72
C ILE A 66 -0.15 0.54 4.62
N THR A 67 -0.79 0.95 5.70
CA THR A 67 -2.16 1.51 5.64
C THR A 67 -2.10 3.00 5.36
N SER A 68 -2.97 3.50 4.48
CA SER A 68 -2.89 4.88 3.99
C SER A 68 -3.54 5.93 4.91
N ASP A 69 -3.88 5.58 6.16
CA ASP A 69 -4.77 6.38 7.00
C ASP A 69 -6.06 6.74 6.21
N ASN A 70 -6.49 8.00 6.21
CA ASN A 70 -7.63 8.53 5.48
C ASN A 70 -7.30 9.02 4.06
N LEU A 71 -6.05 8.86 3.61
CA LEU A 71 -5.64 9.30 2.29
C LEU A 71 -6.25 8.41 1.21
N ASN A 72 -7.02 9.02 0.30
CA ASN A 72 -7.48 8.34 -0.90
C ASN A 72 -6.30 7.93 -1.81
N PRO A 73 -6.50 7.04 -2.81
CA PRO A 73 -5.39 6.41 -3.52
C PRO A 73 -4.44 7.39 -4.20
N GLN A 74 -4.98 8.46 -4.78
CA GLN A 74 -4.19 9.49 -5.45
C GLN A 74 -3.38 10.36 -4.47
N LYS A 75 -3.90 10.64 -3.27
CA LYS A 75 -3.14 11.34 -2.21
C LYS A 75 -2.08 10.43 -1.59
N ALA A 76 -2.44 9.19 -1.28
CA ALA A 76 -1.51 8.17 -0.77
C ALA A 76 -0.32 7.97 -1.74
N ARG A 77 -0.57 8.04 -3.06
CA ARG A 77 0.50 7.99 -4.07
C ARG A 77 1.48 9.16 -3.94
N VAL A 78 0.98 10.38 -3.70
CA VAL A 78 1.86 11.55 -3.54
C VAL A 78 2.77 11.37 -2.33
N LEU A 79 2.21 10.98 -1.17
CA LEU A 79 3.01 10.73 0.02
C LEU A 79 4.00 9.58 -0.17
N LEU A 80 3.57 8.46 -0.77
CA LEU A 80 4.45 7.33 -1.04
C LEU A 80 5.63 7.71 -1.95
N GLN A 81 5.40 8.51 -2.99
CA GLN A 81 6.48 8.98 -3.86
C GLN A 81 7.51 9.80 -3.09
N LEU A 82 7.07 10.68 -2.18
CA LEU A 82 7.96 11.48 -1.34
C LEU A 82 8.70 10.61 -0.31
N ALA A 83 7.99 9.70 0.36
CA ALA A 83 8.56 8.80 1.36
C ALA A 83 9.68 7.93 0.75
N LEU A 84 9.47 7.40 -0.45
CA LEU A 84 10.47 6.60 -1.19
C LEU A 84 11.73 7.39 -1.59
N THR A 85 11.72 8.72 -1.55
CA THR A 85 12.94 9.53 -1.70
C THR A 85 13.80 9.57 -0.43
N LYS A 86 13.22 9.19 0.71
CA LYS A 86 13.86 9.26 2.03
C LYS A 86 14.26 7.89 2.55
N THR A 87 13.43 6.87 2.33
CA THR A 87 13.65 5.54 2.89
C THR A 87 12.87 4.47 2.12
N ASN A 88 13.34 3.21 2.19
CA ASN A 88 12.57 2.03 1.81
C ASN A 88 12.14 1.19 3.05
N ASP A 89 12.45 1.68 4.26
CA ASP A 89 12.04 1.06 5.51
C ASP A 89 10.52 1.21 5.69
N LYS A 90 9.82 0.08 5.73
CA LYS A 90 8.35 0.04 5.79
C LYS A 90 7.81 0.62 7.09
N ALA A 91 8.49 0.46 8.22
CA ALA A 91 8.04 1.02 9.49
C ALA A 91 8.12 2.55 9.47
N LYS A 92 9.21 3.12 8.94
CA LYS A 92 9.34 4.57 8.75
C LYS A 92 8.35 5.14 7.74
N ILE A 93 8.03 4.38 6.68
CA ILE A 93 7.00 4.81 5.73
C ILE A 93 5.63 4.81 6.41
N GLN A 94 5.31 3.79 7.21
CA GLN A 94 4.06 3.76 7.98
C GLN A 94 3.96 4.97 8.93
N GLU A 95 5.04 5.29 9.65
CA GLU A 95 5.12 6.48 10.51
C GLU A 95 4.83 7.77 9.72
N MET A 96 5.36 7.92 8.50
CA MET A 96 5.04 9.08 7.66
C MET A 96 3.55 9.15 7.28
N PHE A 97 2.88 8.02 7.06
CA PHE A 97 1.44 7.97 6.79
C PHE A 97 0.59 8.24 8.04
N GLU A 98 1.14 8.02 9.23
CA GLU A 98 0.50 8.38 10.51
C GLU A 98 0.70 9.87 10.85
N GLU A 99 1.77 10.50 10.35
CA GLU A 99 2.12 11.90 10.62
C GLU A 99 1.55 12.90 9.59
N TYR A 100 1.45 12.52 8.29
CA TYR A 100 1.15 13.42 7.16
C TYR A 100 -0.02 12.97 6.28
#